data_AF-A0A662M325-F1
#
_entry.id   AF-A0A662M325-F1
#
_cell.length_a   1.000
_cell.length_b   1.000
_cell.length_c   1.000
_cell.angle_alpha   90.00
_cell.angle_beta   90.00
_cell.angle_gamma   90.00
#
_symmetry.space_group_name_H-M   'P 1'
#
loop_
_entity.id
_entity.type
_entity.pdbx_description
1 polymer ?
#
loop_
_entity_poly.entity_id
_entity_poly.type
_entity_poly.pdbx_seq_one_letter_code
_entity_poly.pdbx_strand_id
1 'polypeptide(L)'
;MYQRVRIKAIVYKPENKEVMDGFVTHVIDRVGLIVNLGVVDGLLHVSQIYDDRFLFSRTEVRGEKTKYTVKVGDKVRVRIVSISKNQSFTIPPSGIKDLRGFRPWRIGLSMRTPGLGKEEWRVSEKGE
;
A
#
# COMPACT_ATOMS: atom_id res chain seq x y z
N MET A 1 20.82 -0.10 38.98
CA MET A 1 20.08 1.15 39.25
C MET A 1 19.05 1.33 38.16
N TYR A 2 17.77 1.46 38.50
CA TYR A 2 16.69 1.69 37.52
C TYR A 2 16.18 3.12 37.69
N GLN A 3 16.02 3.86 36.59
CA GLN A 3 15.59 5.25 36.61
C GLN A 3 14.37 5.44 35.72
N ARG A 4 13.36 6.15 36.24
CA ARG A 4 12.15 6.48 35.48
C ARG A 4 12.44 7.67 34.57
N VAL A 5 12.30 7.45 33.27
CA VAL A 5 12.44 8.49 32.23
C VAL A 5 11.13 8.68 31.48
N ARG A 6 10.91 9.90 30.98
CA ARG A 6 9.82 10.21 30.05
C ARG A 6 10.42 10.47 28.66
N ILE A 7 9.85 9.83 27.65
CA ILE A 7 10.29 9.96 26.26
C ILE A 7 9.09 10.43 25.45
N LYS A 8 9.33 11.33 24.49
CA LYS A 8 8.36 11.73 23.50
C LYS A 8 8.69 11.03 22.18
N ALA A 9 7.71 10.35 21.60
CA ALA A 9 7.87 9.62 20.36
C ALA A 9 6.82 10.09 19.33
N ILE A 10 7.23 10.18 18.07
CA ILE A 10 6.33 10.36 16.94
C ILE A 10 6.00 8.96 16.41
N VAL A 11 4.70 8.65 16.32
CA VAL A 11 4.22 7.32 15.94
C VAL A 11 3.18 7.46 14.84
N TYR A 12 3.28 6.59 13.83
CA TYR A 12 2.25 6.42 12.83
C TYR A 12 1.44 5.17 13.14
N LYS A 13 0.11 5.31 13.15
CA LYS A 13 -0.83 4.21 13.35
C LYS A 13 -1.82 4.26 12.18
N PRO A 14 -1.73 3.34 11.21
CA PRO A 14 -2.68 3.32 10.11
C PRO A 14 -4.09 2.99 10.62
N GLU A 15 -5.09 3.60 10.02
CA GLU A 15 -6.50 3.38 10.34
C GLU A 15 -7.26 2.70 9.21
N ASN A 16 -8.31 1.96 9.57
CA ASN A 16 -9.13 1.30 8.56
C ASN A 16 -9.96 2.34 7.81
N LYS A 17 -10.11 2.18 6.49
CA LYS A 17 -10.76 3.13 5.57
C LYS A 17 -10.00 4.46 5.37
N GLU A 18 -8.80 4.60 5.92
CA GLU A 18 -7.93 5.73 5.63
C GLU A 18 -7.58 5.76 4.14
N VAL A 19 -7.60 6.95 3.54
CA VAL A 19 -7.24 7.17 2.14
C VAL A 19 -5.87 7.82 2.09
N MET A 20 -4.95 7.21 1.35
CA MET A 20 -3.57 7.66 1.24
C MET A 20 -3.11 7.68 -0.21
N ASP A 21 -2.18 8.59 -0.49
CA ASP A 21 -1.41 8.59 -1.73
C ASP A 21 -0.13 7.78 -1.53
N GLY A 22 0.25 7.01 -2.54
CA GLY A 22 1.45 6.19 -2.52
C GLY A 22 2.03 5.96 -3.89
N PHE A 23 3.16 5.26 -3.91
CA PHE A 23 3.87 4.89 -5.14
C PHE A 23 3.92 3.38 -5.28
N VAL A 24 3.68 2.88 -6.49
CA VAL A 24 3.81 1.47 -6.80
C VAL A 24 5.30 1.11 -6.84
N THR A 25 5.76 0.24 -5.95
CA THR A 25 7.18 -0.12 -5.88
C THR A 25 7.48 -1.41 -6.64
N HIS A 26 6.58 -2.39 -6.57
CA HIS A 26 6.80 -3.71 -7.18
C HIS A 26 5.48 -4.32 -7.66
N VAL A 27 5.57 -5.13 -8.70
CA VAL A 27 4.49 -6.00 -9.18
C VAL A 27 4.78 -7.42 -8.69
N ILE A 28 3.79 -8.06 -8.07
CA ILE A 28 3.85 -9.48 -7.69
C ILE A 28 2.97 -10.24 -8.67
N ASP A 29 3.60 -11.10 -9.46
CA ASP A 29 2.90 -11.90 -10.47
C ASP A 29 1.74 -12.69 -9.85
N ARG A 30 0.56 -12.61 -10.48
CA ARG A 30 -0.70 -13.25 -10.06
C ARG A 30 -1.27 -12.85 -8.69
N VAL A 31 -0.63 -11.95 -7.94
CA VAL A 31 -1.12 -11.50 -6.63
C VAL A 31 -1.59 -10.05 -6.70
N GLY A 32 -0.77 -9.15 -7.26
CA GLY A 32 -1.11 -7.73 -7.34
C GLY A 32 0.11 -6.81 -7.27
N LEU A 33 -0.02 -5.70 -6.55
CA LEU A 33 0.96 -4.62 -6.50
C LEU A 33 1.37 -4.32 -5.06
N ILE A 34 2.64 -4.02 -4.84
CA ILE A 34 3.13 -3.42 -3.59
C ILE A 34 3.12 -1.91 -3.77
N VAL A 35 2.45 -1.21 -2.86
CA VAL A 35 2.38 0.25 -2.82
C VAL A 35 3.05 0.74 -1.55
N ASN A 36 4.02 1.63 -1.69
CA ASN A 36 4.64 2.34 -0.57
C ASN A 36 3.81 3.59 -0.22
N LEU A 37 3.40 3.69 1.04
CA LEU A 37 2.64 4.82 1.61
C LEU A 37 3.54 5.73 2.47
N GLY A 38 4.85 5.72 2.21
CA GLY A 38 5.86 6.38 3.02
C GLY A 38 6.34 5.50 4.19
N VAL A 39 5.57 5.46 5.29
CA VAL A 39 5.99 4.79 6.54
C VAL A 39 5.78 3.27 6.47
N VAL A 40 4.83 2.82 5.66
CA VAL A 40 4.41 1.42 5.55
C VAL A 40 4.24 1.04 4.08
N ASP A 41 4.38 -0.24 3.79
CA ASP A 41 4.01 -0.81 2.50
C ASP A 41 2.69 -1.56 2.65
N GLY A 42 1.82 -1.43 1.65
CA GLY A 42 0.59 -2.19 1.55
C GLY A 42 0.58 -3.08 0.31
N LEU A 43 -0.15 -4.18 0.43
CA LEU A 43 -0.45 -5.06 -0.68
C LEU A 43 -1.80 -4.67 -1.28
N LEU A 44 -1.79 -4.32 -2.55
CA LEU A 44 -2.98 -4.13 -3.36
C LEU A 44 -3.20 -5.42 -4.17
N HIS A 45 -4.18 -6.20 -3.77
CA HIS A 45 -4.54 -7.42 -4.51
C HIS A 45 -5.14 -7.06 -5.87
N VAL A 46 -4.92 -7.89 -6.89
CA VAL A 46 -5.41 -7.65 -8.26
C VAL A 46 -6.92 -7.43 -8.32
N SER A 47 -7.68 -8.22 -7.56
CA SER A 47 -9.15 -8.07 -7.48
C SER A 47 -9.60 -6.80 -6.76
N GLN A 48 -8.68 -6.01 -6.21
CA GLN A 48 -8.96 -4.75 -5.52
C GLN A 48 -8.49 -3.52 -6.32
N ILE A 49 -7.93 -3.71 -7.52
CA ILE A 49 -7.53 -2.61 -8.42
C ILE A 49 -8.77 -2.01 -9.09
N TYR A 50 -9.47 -2.81 -9.89
CA TYR A 50 -10.71 -2.42 -10.58
C TYR A 50 -11.58 -3.64 -10.85
N ASP A 51 -12.76 -3.46 -11.43
CA ASP A 51 -13.59 -4.58 -11.90
C ASP A 51 -13.22 -4.98 -13.34
N ASP A 52 -12.02 -5.55 -13.48
CA ASP A 52 -11.49 -6.00 -14.76
C ASP A 52 -10.58 -7.23 -14.60
N ARG A 53 -10.33 -7.92 -15.71
CA ARG A 53 -9.24 -8.89 -15.79
C ARG A 53 -7.95 -8.14 -16.11
N PHE A 54 -6.92 -8.41 -15.33
CA PHE A 54 -5.63 -7.77 -15.47
C PHE A 54 -4.59 -8.74 -15.98
N LEU A 55 -3.86 -8.32 -17.01
CA LEU A 55 -2.66 -8.97 -17.53
C LEU A 55 -1.45 -8.44 -16.77
N PHE A 56 -0.58 -9.36 -16.34
CA PHE A 56 0.63 -9.04 -15.59
C PHE A 56 1.84 -9.03 -16.51
N SER A 57 2.66 -8.01 -16.36
CA SER A 57 4.04 -7.96 -16.85
C SER A 57 4.98 -7.82 -15.63
N ARG A 58 6.30 -7.88 -15.86
CA ARG A 58 7.28 -7.71 -14.78
C ARG A 58 7.24 -6.33 -14.14
N THR A 59 6.76 -5.32 -14.86
CA THR A 59 6.82 -3.91 -14.46
C THR A 59 5.48 -3.19 -14.50
N GLU A 60 4.45 -3.83 -15.05
CA GLU A 60 3.13 -3.21 -15.24
C GLU A 60 1.99 -4.22 -15.15
N VAL A 61 0.81 -3.71 -14.82
CA VAL A 61 -0.44 -4.45 -14.78
C VAL A 61 -1.45 -3.70 -15.63
N ARG A 62 -2.08 -4.39 -16.58
CA ARG A 62 -2.97 -3.78 -17.58
C ARG A 62 -4.32 -4.49 -17.63
N GLY A 63 -5.41 -3.73 -17.53
CA GLY A 63 -6.77 -4.21 -17.68
C GLY A 63 -7.10 -4.57 -19.14
N GLU A 64 -7.77 -5.70 -19.36
CA GLU A 64 -8.17 -6.14 -20.69
C GLU A 64 -9.31 -5.29 -21.27
N LYS A 65 -10.34 -4.98 -20.47
CA LYS A 65 -11.53 -4.24 -20.93
C LYS A 65 -11.37 -2.73 -20.79
N THR A 66 -10.90 -2.29 -19.63
CA THR A 66 -10.75 -0.87 -19.26
C THR A 66 -9.50 -0.24 -19.89
N LYS A 67 -8.53 -1.07 -20.31
CA LYS A 67 -7.19 -0.65 -20.73
C LYS A 67 -6.41 0.14 -19.66
N TYR A 68 -6.93 0.19 -18.43
CA TYR A 68 -6.26 0.83 -17.30
C TYR A 68 -4.92 0.16 -17.03
N THR A 69 -3.88 0.97 -16.99
CA THR A 69 -2.50 0.49 -16.83
C THR A 69 -1.90 1.13 -15.59
N VAL A 70 -1.29 0.29 -14.74
CA VAL A 70 -0.54 0.71 -13.56
C VAL A 70 0.87 0.16 -13.67
N LYS A 71 1.87 1.03 -13.55
CA LYS A 71 3.27 0.68 -13.65
C LYS A 71 4.01 0.89 -12.34
N VAL A 72 5.14 0.20 -12.18
CA VAL A 72 6.10 0.53 -11.11
C VAL A 72 6.54 1.98 -11.27
N GLY A 73 6.46 2.75 -10.19
CA GLY A 73 6.73 4.18 -10.14
C GLY A 73 5.48 5.07 -10.22
N ASP A 74 4.32 4.52 -10.62
CA ASP A 74 3.10 5.33 -10.71
C ASP A 74 2.61 5.78 -9.32
N LYS A 75 2.14 7.02 -9.27
CA LYS A 75 1.47 7.58 -8.10
C LYS A 75 0.00 7.17 -8.12
N VAL A 76 -0.46 6.62 -7.01
CA VAL A 76 -1.81 6.06 -6.89
C VAL A 76 -2.45 6.45 -5.57
N ARG A 77 -3.76 6.69 -5.58
CA ARG A 77 -4.55 6.90 -4.36
C ARG A 77 -5.25 5.61 -3.98
N VAL A 78 -5.02 5.14 -2.76
CA VAL A 78 -5.55 3.88 -2.23
C VAL A 78 -6.34 4.12 -0.96
N ARG A 79 -7.23 3.17 -0.65
CA ARG A 79 -7.87 3.07 0.66
C ARG A 79 -7.38 1.82 1.39
N ILE A 80 -7.09 1.98 2.67
CA ILE A 80 -6.80 0.85 3.56
C ILE A 80 -8.11 0.10 3.85
N VAL A 81 -8.14 -1.20 3.55
CA VAL A 81 -9.34 -2.05 3.79
C VAL A 81 -9.12 -3.09 4.87
N SER A 82 -7.87 -3.48 5.10
CA SER A 82 -7.53 -4.42 6.16
C SER A 82 -6.18 -4.09 6.76
N ILE A 83 -6.09 -4.27 8.06
CA ILE A 83 -4.89 -4.05 8.83
C ILE A 83 -4.68 -5.28 9.71
N SER A 84 -3.58 -5.98 9.50
CA SER A 84 -3.16 -7.09 10.35
C SER A 84 -1.81 -6.79 10.98
N LYS A 85 -1.74 -6.98 12.30
CA LYS A 85 -0.50 -6.86 13.07
C LYS A 85 0.19 -8.23 13.08
N ASN A 86 1.46 -8.28 12.69
CA ASN A 86 2.26 -9.47 12.93
C ASN A 86 2.56 -9.52 14.43
N GLN A 87 1.97 -10.49 15.15
CA GLN A 87 2.11 -10.61 16.61
C GLN A 87 3.51 -11.07 17.06
N SER A 88 4.30 -11.66 16.16
CA SER A 88 5.65 -12.21 16.43
C SER A 88 6.76 -11.13 16.51
N PHE A 89 6.39 -9.88 16.75
CA PHE A 89 7.26 -8.74 16.52
C PHE A 89 7.86 -8.23 17.83
N THR A 90 8.93 -8.89 18.28
CA THR A 90 9.80 -8.41 19.35
C THR A 90 10.84 -7.49 18.72
N ILE A 91 10.95 -6.26 19.20
CA ILE A 91 12.05 -5.35 18.84
C ILE A 91 13.35 -6.08 19.23
N PRO A 92 14.23 -6.44 18.28
CA PRO A 92 15.44 -7.16 18.61
C PRO A 92 16.25 -6.33 19.62
N PRO A 93 16.77 -6.94 20.70
CA PRO A 93 17.51 -6.22 21.73
C PRO A 93 18.78 -5.54 21.21
N SER A 94 19.26 -5.96 20.03
CA SER A 94 20.47 -5.50 19.37
C SER A 94 20.24 -4.32 18.41
N GLY A 95 19.85 -3.16 18.94
CA GLY A 95 20.00 -1.87 18.26
C GLY A 95 19.16 -1.63 16.99
N ILE A 96 18.83 -0.36 16.77
CA ILE A 96 18.03 0.19 15.65
C ILE A 96 18.84 0.17 14.33
N LYS A 97 19.54 -0.92 14.01
CA LYS A 97 20.48 -0.93 12.87
C LYS A 97 19.84 -1.32 11.54
N ASP A 98 18.74 -2.08 11.57
CA ASP A 98 18.01 -2.49 10.36
C ASP A 98 16.49 -2.31 10.49
N LEU A 99 16.03 -1.06 10.43
CA LEU A 99 14.60 -0.71 10.28
C LEU A 99 14.05 -1.02 8.87
N ARG A 100 14.90 -1.40 7.90
CA ARG A 100 14.47 -1.64 6.51
C ARG A 100 13.66 -2.94 6.34
N GLY A 101 13.93 -3.95 7.17
CA GLY A 101 13.12 -5.18 7.27
C GLY A 101 11.96 -5.07 8.27
N PHE A 102 11.85 -3.94 8.97
CA PHE A 102 10.90 -3.69 10.05
C PHE A 102 9.53 -3.31 9.46
N ARG A 103 8.74 -4.32 9.06
CA ARG A 103 7.34 -4.13 8.62
C ARG A 103 6.38 -4.85 9.58
N PRO A 104 5.97 -4.21 10.69
CA PRO A 104 5.12 -4.86 11.70
C PRO A 104 3.68 -5.13 11.22
N TRP A 105 3.28 -4.52 10.11
CA TRP A 105 1.89 -4.46 9.66
C TRP A 105 1.79 -5.06 8.25
N ARG A 106 0.82 -5.96 8.06
CA ARG A 106 0.34 -6.36 6.74
C ARG A 106 -0.91 -5.55 6.45
N ILE A 107 -0.83 -4.68 5.45
CA ILE A 107 -1.90 -3.74 5.10
C ILE A 107 -2.48 -4.17 3.76
N GLY A 108 -3.79 -4.43 3.73
CA GLY A 108 -4.53 -4.64 2.50
C GLY A 108 -5.08 -3.31 1.98
N LEU A 109 -4.84 -3.07 0.69
CA LEU A 109 -5.26 -1.85 0.00
C LEU A 109 -6.34 -2.15 -1.04
N SER A 110 -7.12 -1.12 -1.38
CA SER A 110 -8.11 -1.16 -2.46
C SER A 110 -8.17 0.17 -3.21
N MET A 111 -8.45 0.08 -4.51
CA MET A 111 -8.69 1.20 -5.44
C MET A 111 -10.08 1.14 -6.07
N ARG A 112 -10.91 0.14 -5.73
CA ARG A 112 -12.24 -0.06 -6.35
C ARG A 112 -13.29 1.00 -6.02
N THR A 113 -13.04 1.88 -5.04
CA THR A 113 -14.00 2.93 -4.72
C THR A 113 -13.90 4.05 -5.76
N PRO A 114 -15.03 4.62 -6.22
CA PRO A 114 -15.04 5.78 -7.11
C PRO A 114 -14.13 6.90 -6.60
N GLY A 115 -13.36 7.51 -7.52
CA GLY A 115 -12.36 8.50 -7.15
C GLY A 115 -11.19 7.93 -6.32
N LEU A 116 -10.74 6.71 -6.58
CA LEU A 116 -9.43 6.18 -6.19
C LEU A 116 -8.67 5.69 -7.44
N GLY A 117 -7.45 5.21 -7.26
CA GLY A 117 -6.61 4.73 -8.35
C GLY A 117 -5.62 5.77 -8.85
N LYS A 118 -5.18 5.61 -10.10
CA LYS A 118 -4.25 6.53 -10.75
C LYS A 118 -4.95 7.87 -11.03
N GLU A 119 -4.21 8.96 -10.95
CA GLU A 119 -4.74 10.31 -11.18
C GLU A 119 -5.44 10.45 -12.53
N GLU A 120 -4.89 9.81 -13.57
CA GLU A 120 -5.44 9.74 -14.93
C GLU A 120 -6.88 9.19 -14.97
N TRP A 121 -7.21 8.19 -14.14
CA TRP A 121 -8.53 7.56 -14.13
C TRP A 121 -9.59 8.43 -13.46
N ARG A 122 -9.17 9.31 -12.54
CA ARG A 122 -10.09 10.23 -11.85
C ARG A 122 -10.59 11.34 -12.76
N VAL A 123 -9.79 11.73 -13.75
CA VAL A 123 -10.15 12.80 -14.68
C VAL A 123 -11.23 12.31 -15.64
N SER A 124 -11.16 11.06 -16.09
CA SER A 124 -12.18 10.48 -16.97
C SER A 124 -13.55 10.32 -16.29
N GLU A 125 -13.61 10.05 -14.99
CA GLU A 125 -14.89 9.91 -14.26
C GLU A 125 -15.60 11.25 -13.95
N LYS A 126 -14.90 12.39 -14.07
CA LYS A 126 -15.48 13.72 -13.81
C LYS A 126 -15.98 14.45 -15.06
N GLY A 127 -15.84 13.82 -16.24
CA GLY A 127 -16.22 14.39 -17.54
C GLY A 127 -17.65 14.05 -17.99
N GLU A 128 -18.47 13.47 -17.11
CA GLU A 128 -19.88 13.12 -17.36
C GLU A 128 -20.80 13.86 -16.38
#